data_AF-A0A1I1CYU8-F1
#
_entry.id   AF-A0A1I1CYU8-F1
#
_cell.length_a   1.000
_cell.length_b   1.000
_cell.length_c   1.000
_cell.angle_alpha   90.00
_cell.angle_beta   90.00
_cell.angle_gamma   90.00
#
_symmetry.space_group_name_H-M   'P 1'
#
loop_
_entity.id
_entity.type
_entity.pdbx_description
1 polymer ?
#
loop_
_entity_poly.entity_id
_entity_poly.type
_entity_poly.pdbx_seq_one_letter_code
_entity_poly.pdbx_strand_id
1 'polypeptide(L)'
;MKKNFIGKVVACALSFALLFSVSPAVTSQAATQTVKSSSTSYMDSKTSGNASLSFSGVKKYNKVSSSNKNVAKVSYYSYSNGEYTLLDSNGKVSYSGSTSSAYISLNLYKKGTTNVSFVSGNKKYLHTLNVKNYVNPVNKLSVSGINKGANLKNNFKNAATSNAKVKVAKSGNVTVNVVPISGWVIDSVTLTNSVKNGTMSVTRSFSNYASSAKFTMAGYDANYPGTITVRFVNKKDKGAISVRQSINGLKVK
;
A
#
# COMPACT_ATOMS: atom_id res chain seq x y z
N MET A 1 -75.00 12.84 44.59
CA MET A 1 -73.77 13.01 43.76
C MET A 1 -73.95 12.25 42.46
N LYS A 2 -73.90 12.93 41.31
CA LYS A 2 -74.25 12.37 39.99
C LYS A 2 -73.10 11.49 39.46
N LYS A 3 -73.41 10.21 39.19
CA LYS A 3 -72.51 9.15 38.64
C LYS A 3 -71.79 9.52 37.32
N ASN A 4 -72.11 10.66 36.70
CA ASN A 4 -71.62 11.04 35.37
C ASN A 4 -70.34 11.89 35.37
N PHE A 5 -69.83 12.29 36.55
CA PHE A 5 -68.59 13.10 36.63
C PHE A 5 -67.33 12.23 36.76
N ILE A 6 -67.43 11.08 37.44
CA ILE A 6 -66.30 10.16 37.67
C ILE A 6 -65.90 9.44 36.36
N GLY A 7 -66.86 9.09 35.50
CA GLY A 7 -66.58 8.40 34.23
C GLY A 7 -65.78 9.24 33.22
N LYS A 8 -65.92 10.57 33.23
CA LYS A 8 -65.20 11.46 32.31
C LYS A 8 -63.75 11.72 32.73
N VAL A 9 -63.47 11.71 34.03
CA VAL A 9 -62.11 11.87 34.57
C VAL A 9 -61.28 10.59 34.37
N VAL A 10 -61.91 9.41 34.54
CA VAL A 10 -61.25 8.11 34.30
C VAL A 10 -60.94 7.90 32.80
N ALA A 11 -61.83 8.33 31.90
CA ALA A 11 -61.60 8.24 30.45
C ALA A 11 -60.46 9.17 29.95
N CYS A 12 -60.28 10.35 30.56
CA CYS A 12 -59.16 11.25 30.23
C CYS A 12 -57.81 10.76 30.80
N ALA A 13 -57.81 10.09 31.95
CA ALA A 13 -56.60 9.51 32.53
C ALA A 13 -56.10 8.27 31.74
N LEU A 14 -57.02 7.46 31.21
CA LEU A 14 -56.69 6.30 30.35
C LEU A 14 -56.16 6.72 28.97
N SER A 15 -56.61 7.86 28.43
CA SER A 15 -56.13 8.37 27.14
C SER A 15 -54.75 9.03 27.24
N PHE A 16 -54.39 9.64 28.38
CA PHE A 16 -53.01 10.09 28.63
C PHE A 16 -52.04 8.93 28.90
N ALA A 17 -52.47 7.84 29.54
CA ALA A 17 -51.63 6.66 29.78
C ALA A 17 -51.31 5.87 28.51
N LEU A 18 -52.19 5.90 27.50
CA LEU A 18 -51.95 5.28 26.18
C LEU A 18 -51.10 6.15 25.25
N LEU A 19 -50.96 7.45 25.51
CA LEU A 19 -50.09 8.34 24.73
C LEU A 19 -48.60 8.21 25.10
N PHE A 20 -48.25 7.55 26.20
CA PHE A 20 -46.86 7.29 26.60
C PHE A 20 -46.36 5.87 26.26
N SER A 21 -47.21 4.95 25.83
CA SER A 21 -46.84 3.53 25.65
C SER A 21 -46.59 3.09 24.21
N VAL A 22 -46.69 3.99 23.24
CA VAL A 22 -46.28 3.76 21.83
C VAL A 22 -45.36 4.88 21.36
N SER A 23 -44.31 5.14 22.13
CA SER A 23 -43.08 5.57 21.48
C SER A 23 -42.56 4.35 20.73
N PRO A 24 -42.42 4.35 19.38
CA PRO A 24 -41.52 3.39 18.78
C PRO A 24 -40.21 3.54 19.55
N ALA A 25 -39.66 2.45 20.05
CA ALA A 25 -38.27 2.46 20.48
C ALA A 25 -37.46 2.78 19.22
N VAL A 26 -37.30 4.08 18.93
CA VAL A 26 -36.26 4.58 18.05
C VAL A 26 -35.00 4.32 18.83
N THR A 27 -34.56 3.07 18.75
CA THR A 27 -33.15 2.75 18.91
C THR A 27 -32.48 3.62 17.85
N SER A 28 -32.01 4.79 18.27
CA SER A 28 -31.06 5.58 17.54
C SER A 28 -29.82 4.70 17.44
N GLN A 29 -29.82 3.78 16.48
CA GLN A 29 -28.64 3.06 16.08
C GLN A 29 -27.76 4.15 15.47
N ALA A 30 -26.86 4.71 16.29
CA ALA A 30 -25.96 5.77 15.89
C ALA A 30 -25.38 5.37 14.54
N ALA A 31 -25.66 6.16 13.50
CA ALA A 31 -25.28 5.81 12.14
C ALA A 31 -23.77 5.57 12.11
N THR A 32 -23.35 4.33 11.86
CA THR A 32 -21.95 3.97 11.77
C THR A 32 -21.29 4.85 10.70
N GLN A 33 -20.47 5.81 11.13
CA GLN A 33 -19.83 6.77 10.24
C GLN A 33 -19.00 6.01 9.21
N THR A 34 -19.26 6.24 7.93
CA THR A 34 -18.52 5.56 6.85
C THR A 34 -17.38 6.44 6.35
N VAL A 35 -16.14 5.98 6.55
CA VAL A 35 -14.92 6.60 6.02
C VAL A 35 -14.64 6.02 4.64
N LYS A 36 -14.67 6.86 3.62
CA LYS A 36 -14.42 6.47 2.22
C LYS A 36 -13.02 6.90 1.79
N SER A 37 -12.32 6.06 1.06
CA SER A 37 -11.07 6.40 0.38
C SER A 37 -10.92 5.59 -0.90
N SER A 38 -9.95 5.94 -1.76
CA SER A 38 -9.68 5.20 -2.99
C SER A 38 -8.21 5.18 -3.35
N SER A 39 -7.78 4.19 -4.12
CA SER A 39 -6.43 4.13 -4.67
C SER A 39 -6.42 3.35 -5.99
N THR A 40 -5.31 3.49 -6.73
CA THR A 40 -5.05 2.71 -7.93
C THR A 40 -3.85 1.78 -7.69
N SER A 41 -3.99 0.51 -8.05
CA SER A 41 -2.88 -0.44 -8.06
C SER A 41 -2.76 -1.10 -9.42
N TYR A 42 -1.53 -1.28 -9.88
CA TYR A 42 -1.23 -2.02 -11.09
C TYR A 42 -0.90 -3.47 -10.71
N MET A 43 -1.28 -4.44 -11.53
CA MET A 43 -0.80 -5.80 -11.38
C MET A 43 0.73 -5.86 -11.56
N ASP A 44 1.39 -6.79 -10.87
CA ASP A 44 2.85 -6.99 -10.96
C ASP A 44 3.24 -7.79 -12.22
N SER A 45 2.27 -8.48 -12.82
CA SER A 45 2.41 -9.25 -14.05
C SER A 45 1.13 -9.23 -14.87
N LYS A 46 1.14 -9.84 -16.05
CA LYS A 46 -0.06 -9.95 -16.88
C LYS A 46 -1.22 -10.73 -16.24
N THR A 47 -0.95 -11.56 -15.22
CA THR A 47 -1.93 -12.48 -14.64
C THR A 47 -2.11 -12.32 -13.12
N SER A 48 -1.22 -11.58 -12.45
CA SER A 48 -1.26 -11.44 -11.00
C SER A 48 -0.58 -10.16 -10.51
N GLY A 49 -0.93 -9.74 -9.30
CA GLY A 49 -0.19 -8.70 -8.58
C GLY A 49 -0.54 -8.68 -7.10
N ASN A 50 0.05 -7.73 -6.39
CA ASN A 50 -0.21 -7.52 -4.97
C ASN A 50 -0.51 -6.05 -4.70
N ALA A 51 -1.39 -5.79 -3.74
CA ALA A 51 -1.60 -4.45 -3.21
C ALA A 51 -1.55 -4.47 -1.68
N SER A 52 -1.10 -3.37 -1.11
CA SER A 52 -1.12 -3.14 0.33
C SER A 52 -1.84 -1.84 0.62
N LEU A 53 -2.77 -1.89 1.56
CA LEU A 53 -3.50 -0.73 2.07
C LEU A 53 -3.11 -0.51 3.52
N SER A 54 -2.89 0.75 3.89
CA SER A 54 -2.63 1.16 5.27
C SER A 54 -3.64 2.22 5.69
N PHE A 55 -4.18 2.08 6.90
CA PHE A 55 -5.11 3.02 7.50
C PHE A 55 -4.62 3.38 8.89
N SER A 56 -4.30 4.65 9.11
CA SER A 56 -3.85 5.18 10.40
C SER A 56 -5.02 5.56 11.31
N GLY A 57 -4.80 5.59 12.62
CA GLY A 57 -5.77 6.05 13.62
C GLY A 57 -6.97 5.11 13.78
N VAL A 58 -6.81 3.84 13.43
CA VAL A 58 -7.87 2.83 13.55
C VAL A 58 -7.80 2.12 14.90
N LYS A 59 -8.94 1.71 15.44
CA LYS A 59 -9.00 0.75 16.56
C LYS A 59 -8.82 -0.68 16.05
N LYS A 60 -8.68 -1.64 16.97
CA LYS A 60 -8.68 -3.08 16.65
C LYS A 60 -9.89 -3.41 15.77
N TYR A 61 -9.66 -4.19 14.73
CA TYR A 61 -10.62 -4.49 13.69
C TYR A 61 -10.59 -5.98 13.32
N ASN A 62 -11.68 -6.46 12.72
CA ASN A 62 -11.79 -7.82 12.21
C ASN A 62 -12.63 -7.85 10.93
N LYS A 63 -12.73 -9.02 10.30
CA LYS A 63 -13.63 -9.29 9.15
C LYS A 63 -13.40 -8.36 7.96
N VAL A 64 -12.14 -8.20 7.55
CA VAL A 64 -11.82 -7.49 6.30
C VAL A 64 -12.37 -8.27 5.12
N SER A 65 -13.07 -7.59 4.22
CA SER A 65 -13.67 -8.19 3.04
C SER A 65 -13.35 -7.40 1.77
N SER A 66 -13.44 -8.07 0.64
CA SER A 66 -13.40 -7.48 -0.70
C SER A 66 -14.70 -7.81 -1.42
N SER A 67 -15.35 -6.80 -2.02
CA SER A 67 -16.65 -6.98 -2.66
C SER A 67 -16.58 -7.80 -3.95
N ASN A 68 -15.45 -7.73 -4.67
CA ASN A 68 -15.21 -8.48 -5.89
C ASN A 68 -13.89 -9.26 -5.80
N LYS A 69 -13.99 -10.50 -5.30
CA LYS A 69 -12.84 -11.41 -5.10
C LYS A 69 -12.18 -11.85 -6.41
N ASN A 70 -12.89 -11.74 -7.53
CA ASN A 70 -12.34 -12.02 -8.86
C ASN A 70 -11.38 -10.91 -9.33
N VAL A 71 -11.48 -9.70 -8.78
CA VAL A 71 -10.57 -8.58 -9.06
C VAL A 71 -9.41 -8.59 -8.08
N ALA A 72 -9.72 -8.58 -6.78
CA ALA A 72 -8.72 -8.73 -5.74
C ALA A 72 -9.32 -9.38 -4.49
N LYS A 73 -8.53 -10.25 -3.86
CA LYS A 73 -8.90 -10.97 -2.63
C LYS A 73 -7.95 -10.58 -1.51
N VAL A 74 -8.51 -10.32 -0.34
CA VAL A 74 -7.73 -10.12 0.89
C VAL A 74 -6.92 -11.38 1.16
N SER A 75 -5.60 -11.25 1.22
CA SER A 75 -4.66 -12.35 1.49
C SER A 75 -4.25 -12.38 2.96
N TYR A 76 -4.03 -11.19 3.55
CA TYR A 76 -3.64 -11.04 4.95
C TYR A 76 -4.09 -9.68 5.47
N TYR A 77 -4.32 -9.58 6.78
CA TYR A 77 -4.50 -8.29 7.43
C TYR A 77 -3.93 -8.33 8.86
N SER A 78 -3.40 -7.20 9.31
CA SER A 78 -2.84 -7.06 10.66
C SER A 78 -3.15 -5.71 11.27
N TYR A 79 -3.25 -5.72 12.60
CA TYR A 79 -3.36 -4.52 13.41
C TYR A 79 -2.05 -4.30 14.14
N SER A 80 -1.54 -3.07 14.10
CA SER A 80 -0.39 -2.66 14.89
C SER A 80 -0.78 -1.46 15.74
N ASN A 81 -0.36 -1.46 17.00
CA ASN A 81 -0.37 -0.32 17.89
C ASN A 81 1.02 -0.15 18.50
N GLY A 82 1.44 1.10 18.68
CA GLY A 82 2.72 1.42 19.30
C GLY A 82 2.66 2.77 19.98
N GLU A 83 3.29 2.86 21.15
CA GLU A 83 3.55 4.12 21.84
C GLU A 83 4.92 4.64 21.42
N TYR A 84 5.06 5.96 21.36
CA TYR A 84 6.32 6.61 21.02
C TYR A 84 6.52 7.86 21.86
N THR A 85 7.79 8.15 22.15
CA THR A 85 8.24 9.35 22.83
C THR A 85 9.36 9.96 21.99
N LEU A 86 9.18 11.21 21.58
CA LEU A 86 10.21 12.02 20.93
C LEU A 86 10.93 12.80 22.03
N LEU A 87 12.26 12.76 21.97
CA LEU A 87 13.13 13.59 22.80
C LEU A 87 13.60 14.78 21.96
N ASP A 88 13.76 15.95 22.58
CA ASP A 88 14.47 17.08 21.98
C ASP A 88 15.98 16.81 21.90
N SER A 89 16.73 17.76 21.32
CA SER A 89 18.19 17.67 21.19
C SER A 89 18.93 17.61 22.53
N ASN A 90 18.25 17.94 23.64
CA ASN A 90 18.80 17.91 25.00
C ASN A 90 18.37 16.64 25.75
N GLY A 91 17.72 15.69 25.08
CA GLY A 91 17.26 14.43 25.66
C GLY A 91 15.99 14.55 26.50
N LYS A 92 15.31 15.71 26.51
CA LYS A 92 14.06 15.91 27.24
C LYS A 92 12.87 15.52 26.37
N VAL A 93 11.84 14.92 26.96
CA VAL A 93 10.61 14.58 26.23
C VAL A 93 9.99 15.84 25.63
N SER A 94 9.92 15.88 24.30
CA SER A 94 9.28 16.95 23.53
C SER A 94 7.86 16.58 23.12
N TYR A 95 7.59 15.29 22.91
CA TYR A 95 6.28 14.79 22.54
C TYR A 95 6.13 13.31 22.91
N SER A 96 4.95 12.89 23.35
CA SER A 96 4.60 11.47 23.45
C SER A 96 3.24 11.21 22.82
N GLY A 97 3.06 10.03 22.23
CA GLY A 97 1.82 9.68 21.56
C GLY A 97 1.68 8.19 21.33
N SER A 98 0.52 7.79 20.83
CA SER A 98 0.29 6.44 20.34
C SER A 98 -0.13 6.48 18.88
N THR A 99 0.32 5.48 18.13
CA THR A 99 -0.13 5.25 16.76
C THR A 99 -0.82 3.90 16.69
N SER A 100 -1.83 3.83 15.83
CA SER A 100 -2.50 2.59 15.50
C SER A 100 -2.73 2.52 14.01
N SER A 101 -2.48 1.36 13.42
CA SER A 101 -2.56 1.17 11.97
C SER A 101 -3.16 -0.19 11.62
N ALA A 102 -4.03 -0.20 10.61
CA ALA A 102 -4.45 -1.41 9.91
C ALA A 102 -3.60 -1.58 8.66
N TYR A 103 -3.06 -2.77 8.45
CA TYR A 103 -2.41 -3.18 7.21
C TYR A 103 -3.22 -4.29 6.57
N ILE A 104 -3.58 -4.12 5.30
CA ILE A 104 -4.35 -5.11 4.53
C ILE A 104 -3.58 -5.41 3.25
N SER A 105 -3.24 -6.67 3.05
CA SER A 105 -2.63 -7.18 1.83
C SER A 105 -3.69 -7.85 0.95
N LEU A 106 -3.59 -7.64 -0.36
CA LEU A 106 -4.48 -8.21 -1.36
C LEU A 106 -3.70 -8.89 -2.48
N ASN A 107 -4.19 -10.04 -2.91
CA ASN A 107 -3.81 -10.65 -4.19
C ASN A 107 -4.71 -10.08 -5.28
N LEU A 108 -4.11 -9.60 -6.37
CA LEU A 108 -4.78 -9.02 -7.54
C LEU A 108 -4.81 -10.05 -8.66
N TYR A 109 -5.95 -10.20 -9.35
CA TYR A 109 -6.14 -11.24 -10.37
C TYR A 109 -6.50 -10.69 -11.74
N LYS A 110 -7.23 -9.56 -11.81
CA LYS A 110 -7.60 -8.93 -13.08
C LYS A 110 -7.92 -7.46 -12.91
N LYS A 111 -7.90 -6.71 -14.02
CA LYS A 111 -8.37 -5.33 -14.04
C LYS A 111 -9.82 -5.21 -13.58
N GLY A 112 -10.14 -4.14 -12.88
CA GLY A 112 -11.49 -3.84 -12.42
C GLY A 112 -11.47 -3.08 -11.10
N THR A 113 -12.61 -3.07 -10.42
CA THR A 113 -12.75 -2.37 -9.15
C THR A 113 -13.29 -3.33 -8.09
N THR A 114 -12.78 -3.18 -6.87
CA THR A 114 -13.31 -3.86 -5.68
C THR A 114 -13.34 -2.88 -4.52
N ASN A 115 -14.31 -3.05 -3.63
CA ASN A 115 -14.35 -2.30 -2.38
C ASN A 115 -13.81 -3.18 -1.26
N VAL A 116 -12.75 -2.71 -0.60
CA VAL A 116 -12.20 -3.30 0.61
C VAL A 116 -12.89 -2.65 1.81
N SER A 117 -13.49 -3.45 2.68
CA SER A 117 -14.22 -2.91 3.83
C SER A 117 -13.96 -3.65 5.12
N PHE A 118 -13.98 -2.90 6.21
CA PHE A 118 -13.88 -3.39 7.58
C PHE A 118 -14.53 -2.39 8.55
N VAL A 119 -14.80 -2.82 9.78
CA VAL A 119 -15.30 -1.97 10.85
C VAL A 119 -14.22 -1.83 11.93
N SER A 120 -14.04 -0.62 12.43
CA SER A 120 -13.09 -0.31 13.50
C SER A 120 -13.72 0.71 14.45
N GLY A 121 -14.04 0.26 15.67
CA GLY A 121 -14.93 1.00 16.58
C GLY A 121 -16.30 1.25 15.94
N ASN A 122 -16.78 2.50 16.00
CA ASN A 122 -18.08 2.90 15.44
C ASN A 122 -17.98 3.40 14.00
N LYS A 123 -16.85 3.12 13.32
CA LYS A 123 -16.59 3.57 11.95
C LYS A 123 -16.51 2.38 11.00
N LYS A 124 -17.17 2.50 9.86
CA LYS A 124 -17.03 1.60 8.72
C LYS A 124 -16.03 2.19 7.75
N TYR A 125 -14.97 1.46 7.43
CA TYR A 125 -14.01 1.85 6.41
C TYR A 125 -14.39 1.19 5.09
N LEU A 126 -14.45 1.99 4.03
CA LEU A 126 -14.76 1.54 2.68
C LEU A 126 -13.73 2.13 1.72
N HIS A 127 -12.80 1.31 1.27
CA HIS A 127 -11.75 1.70 0.33
C HIS A 127 -12.02 1.14 -1.06
N THR A 128 -12.16 2.00 -2.06
CA THR A 128 -12.31 1.59 -3.45
C THR A 128 -10.94 1.40 -4.08
N LEU A 129 -10.59 0.14 -4.39
CA LEU A 129 -9.37 -0.23 -5.08
C LEU A 129 -9.63 -0.37 -6.58
N ASN A 130 -8.97 0.47 -7.38
CA ASN A 130 -8.96 0.38 -8.84
C ASN A 130 -7.74 -0.43 -9.31
N VAL A 131 -7.97 -1.64 -9.80
CA VAL A 131 -6.92 -2.53 -10.31
C VAL A 131 -6.74 -2.33 -11.80
N LYS A 132 -5.52 -2.01 -12.21
CA LYS A 132 -5.10 -1.86 -13.61
C LYS A 132 -4.26 -3.04 -14.06
N ASN A 133 -4.28 -3.32 -15.36
CA ASN A 133 -3.36 -4.29 -15.96
C ASN A 133 -1.90 -3.89 -15.74
N TYR A 134 -1.01 -4.89 -15.71
CA TYR A 134 0.42 -4.63 -15.73
C TYR A 134 0.82 -3.81 -16.96
N VAL A 135 1.67 -2.83 -16.73
CA VAL A 135 2.34 -2.02 -17.75
C VAL A 135 3.82 -2.02 -17.42
N ASN A 136 4.68 -2.20 -18.40
CA ASN A 136 6.13 -2.03 -18.21
C ASN A 136 6.43 -0.52 -18.12
N PRO A 137 6.83 0.03 -16.96
CA PRO A 137 7.10 1.46 -16.83
C PRO A 137 8.49 1.85 -17.36
N VAL A 138 9.30 0.90 -17.82
CA VAL A 138 10.73 1.11 -18.14
C VAL A 138 10.92 1.44 -19.62
N ASN A 139 11.44 2.63 -19.93
CA ASN A 139 11.97 2.94 -21.26
C ASN A 139 13.44 2.53 -21.37
N LYS A 140 14.24 2.83 -20.34
CA LYS A 140 15.64 2.44 -20.23
C LYS A 140 15.94 1.97 -18.81
N LEU A 141 16.57 0.81 -18.70
CA LEU A 141 17.30 0.38 -17.50
C LEU A 141 18.63 -0.20 -17.98
N SER A 142 19.75 0.40 -17.61
CA SER A 142 21.06 -0.10 -17.99
C SER A 142 22.03 0.02 -16.83
N VAL A 143 22.96 -0.92 -16.75
CA VAL A 143 23.90 -1.06 -15.64
C VAL A 143 25.31 -1.16 -16.22
N SER A 144 26.27 -0.40 -15.67
CA SER A 144 27.65 -0.50 -16.14
C SER A 144 28.24 -1.89 -15.87
N GLY A 145 29.10 -2.35 -16.77
CA GLY A 145 29.74 -3.67 -16.65
C GLY A 145 28.87 -4.86 -17.07
N ILE A 146 27.61 -4.65 -17.45
CA ILE A 146 26.73 -5.65 -18.09
C ILE A 146 26.73 -5.42 -19.59
N ASN A 147 27.25 -6.35 -20.40
CA ASN A 147 27.20 -6.34 -21.88
C ASN A 147 27.26 -4.93 -22.50
N LYS A 148 28.27 -4.13 -22.12
CA LYS A 148 28.47 -2.73 -22.56
C LYS A 148 27.26 -1.79 -22.34
N GLY A 149 26.49 -1.97 -21.26
CA GLY A 149 25.36 -1.10 -20.90
C GLY A 149 24.05 -1.44 -21.60
N ALA A 150 23.85 -2.71 -21.97
CA ALA A 150 22.63 -3.17 -22.62
C ALA A 150 21.35 -2.71 -21.86
N ASN A 151 20.33 -2.32 -22.63
CA ASN A 151 19.05 -1.92 -22.07
C ASN A 151 18.23 -3.15 -21.66
N LEU A 152 17.91 -3.24 -20.37
CA LEU A 152 17.19 -4.33 -19.73
C LEU A 152 15.67 -4.17 -19.80
N LYS A 153 15.12 -3.17 -20.51
CA LYS A 153 13.66 -2.94 -20.56
C LYS A 153 12.84 -4.18 -20.94
N ASN A 154 13.38 -5.02 -21.83
CA ASN A 154 12.66 -6.19 -22.36
C ASN A 154 12.50 -7.30 -21.32
N ASN A 155 13.32 -7.27 -20.26
CA ASN A 155 13.21 -8.18 -19.13
C ASN A 155 11.88 -8.02 -18.37
N PHE A 156 11.21 -6.89 -18.55
CA PHE A 156 9.95 -6.53 -17.92
C PHE A 156 8.77 -6.54 -18.90
N LYS A 157 8.84 -7.30 -20.00
CA LYS A 157 7.73 -7.35 -20.97
C LYS A 157 6.43 -7.91 -20.37
N ASN A 158 6.55 -8.84 -19.41
CA ASN A 158 5.41 -9.60 -18.88
C ASN A 158 5.23 -9.46 -17.36
N ALA A 159 6.23 -8.95 -16.64
CA ALA A 159 6.22 -8.82 -15.19
C ALA A 159 7.20 -7.75 -14.70
N ALA A 160 6.90 -7.16 -13.55
CA ALA A 160 7.73 -6.17 -12.87
C ALA A 160 9.03 -6.77 -12.31
N THR A 161 9.05 -8.07 -12.01
CA THR A 161 10.24 -8.78 -11.54
C THR A 161 10.86 -9.59 -12.67
N SER A 162 12.18 -9.48 -12.83
CA SER A 162 12.95 -10.28 -13.77
C SER A 162 14.06 -11.07 -13.08
N ASN A 163 14.08 -12.37 -13.38
CA ASN A 163 15.15 -13.29 -13.02
C ASN A 163 16.14 -13.53 -14.18
N ALA A 164 16.15 -12.64 -15.18
CA ALA A 164 17.10 -12.72 -16.28
C ALA A 164 18.53 -12.76 -15.72
N LYS A 165 19.38 -13.63 -16.29
CA LYS A 165 20.76 -13.84 -15.84
C LYS A 165 21.64 -12.67 -16.29
N VAL A 166 21.55 -11.56 -15.57
CA VAL A 166 22.36 -10.37 -15.78
C VAL A 166 23.57 -10.42 -14.83
N LYS A 167 24.78 -10.15 -15.33
CA LYS A 167 26.03 -10.24 -14.55
C LYS A 167 26.87 -8.99 -14.74
N VAL A 168 27.38 -8.43 -13.64
CA VAL A 168 28.41 -7.40 -13.67
C VAL A 168 29.77 -8.08 -13.83
N ALA A 169 30.55 -7.67 -14.83
CA ALA A 169 31.79 -8.37 -15.21
C ALA A 169 32.95 -8.22 -14.19
N LYS A 170 32.98 -7.13 -13.42
CA LYS A 170 34.04 -6.86 -12.45
C LYS A 170 33.55 -6.06 -11.25
N SER A 171 34.17 -6.29 -10.10
CA SER A 171 33.91 -5.50 -8.89
C SER A 171 34.35 -4.05 -9.06
N GLY A 172 33.78 -3.15 -8.24
CA GLY A 172 34.07 -1.72 -8.25
C GLY A 172 32.82 -0.86 -8.46
N ASN A 173 32.96 0.20 -9.25
CA ASN A 173 31.88 1.17 -9.42
C ASN A 173 30.81 0.65 -10.41
N VAL A 174 29.58 0.48 -9.91
CA VAL A 174 28.41 0.09 -10.71
C VAL A 174 27.45 1.26 -10.81
N THR A 175 27.20 1.71 -12.04
CA THR A 175 26.30 2.81 -12.36
C THR A 175 25.00 2.27 -12.93
N VAL A 176 23.88 2.67 -12.34
CA VAL A 176 22.54 2.37 -12.84
C VAL A 176 21.98 3.62 -13.52
N ASN A 177 21.48 3.46 -14.74
CA ASN A 177 20.77 4.50 -15.47
C ASN A 177 19.34 4.05 -15.73
N VAL A 178 18.37 4.91 -15.43
CA VAL A 178 16.94 4.62 -15.54
C VAL A 178 16.22 5.77 -16.22
N VAL A 179 15.34 5.43 -17.16
CA VAL A 179 14.38 6.35 -17.79
C VAL A 179 13.02 5.65 -17.84
N PRO A 180 11.95 6.26 -17.29
CA PRO A 180 10.59 5.76 -17.41
C PRO A 180 10.03 5.98 -18.83
N ILE A 181 8.98 5.23 -19.19
CA ILE A 181 8.15 5.58 -20.35
C ILE A 181 7.34 6.85 -20.07
N SER A 182 6.78 7.45 -21.13
CA SER A 182 5.89 8.61 -20.99
C SER A 182 4.72 8.31 -20.05
N GLY A 183 4.32 9.30 -19.25
CA GLY A 183 3.27 9.17 -18.24
C GLY A 183 3.73 8.59 -16.89
N TRP A 184 4.97 8.11 -16.78
CA TRP A 184 5.54 7.58 -15.53
C TRP A 184 6.71 8.45 -15.03
N VAL A 185 6.95 8.41 -13.72
CA VAL A 185 8.09 9.06 -13.04
C VAL A 185 8.74 8.10 -12.06
N ILE A 186 9.99 8.38 -11.70
CA ILE A 186 10.77 7.60 -10.73
C ILE A 186 10.56 8.21 -9.35
N ASP A 187 10.16 7.38 -8.38
CA ASP A 187 10.05 7.72 -6.97
C ASP A 187 11.35 7.40 -6.23
N SER A 188 11.89 6.21 -6.48
CA SER A 188 13.17 5.80 -5.91
C SER A 188 13.87 4.77 -6.78
N VAL A 189 15.20 4.72 -6.63
CA VAL A 189 16.03 3.64 -7.15
C VAL A 189 16.91 3.11 -6.03
N THR A 190 16.95 1.79 -5.87
CA THR A 190 17.82 1.09 -4.94
C THR A 190 18.65 0.07 -5.70
N LEU A 191 19.95 0.05 -5.43
CA LEU A 191 20.83 -1.05 -5.81
C LEU A 191 21.30 -1.73 -4.52
N THR A 192 21.18 -3.05 -4.46
CA THR A 192 21.74 -3.88 -3.40
C THR A 192 22.79 -4.83 -3.95
N ASN A 193 23.73 -5.20 -3.10
CA ASN A 193 24.73 -6.22 -3.37
C ASN A 193 24.98 -6.98 -2.07
N SER A 194 24.75 -8.29 -2.09
CA SER A 194 25.23 -9.15 -1.02
C SER A 194 26.76 -9.09 -0.99
N VAL A 195 27.35 -9.25 0.18
CA VAL A 195 28.81 -9.32 0.36
C VAL A 195 29.10 -10.37 1.42
N LYS A 196 30.36 -10.78 1.57
CA LYS A 196 30.78 -11.87 2.48
C LYS A 196 30.13 -11.82 3.86
N ASN A 197 30.02 -10.62 4.45
CA ASN A 197 29.52 -10.41 5.81
C ASN A 197 28.28 -9.49 5.87
N GLY A 198 27.43 -9.46 4.84
CA GLY A 198 26.21 -8.66 4.89
C GLY A 198 25.65 -8.25 3.54
N THR A 199 25.03 -7.08 3.51
CA THR A 199 24.46 -6.49 2.29
C THR A 199 24.78 -5.00 2.24
N MET A 200 25.36 -4.56 1.13
CA MET A 200 25.49 -3.15 0.79
C MET A 200 24.26 -2.70 0.03
N SER A 201 23.77 -1.50 0.34
CA SER A 201 22.61 -0.90 -0.31
C SER A 201 22.84 0.59 -0.53
N VAL A 202 22.54 1.06 -1.74
CA VAL A 202 22.50 2.49 -2.07
C VAL A 202 21.11 2.78 -2.60
N THR A 203 20.41 3.71 -1.95
CA THR A 203 19.08 4.18 -2.34
C THR A 203 19.13 5.65 -2.67
N ARG A 204 18.51 6.03 -3.79
CA ARG A 204 18.22 7.41 -4.15
C ARG A 204 16.71 7.59 -4.25
N SER A 205 16.15 8.42 -3.36
CA SER A 205 14.74 8.81 -3.37
C SER A 205 14.58 10.22 -3.93
N PHE A 206 13.47 10.49 -4.60
CA PHE A 206 13.21 11.77 -5.26
C PHE A 206 11.94 12.41 -4.70
N SER A 207 12.08 13.47 -3.90
CA SER A 207 10.96 14.17 -3.26
C SER A 207 9.91 14.69 -4.25
N ASN A 208 10.34 15.15 -5.43
CA ASN A 208 9.48 15.65 -6.50
C ASN A 208 9.38 14.67 -7.68
N TYR A 209 9.71 13.40 -7.45
CA TYR A 209 9.93 12.39 -8.48
C TYR A 209 11.03 12.79 -9.49
N ALA A 210 11.41 11.87 -10.37
CA ALA A 210 12.37 12.14 -11.44
C ALA A 210 11.93 11.61 -12.80
N SER A 211 12.24 12.36 -13.86
CA SER A 211 12.05 11.93 -15.25
C SER A 211 13.19 11.04 -15.77
N SER A 212 14.33 11.02 -15.07
CA SER A 212 15.44 10.10 -15.30
C SER A 212 16.29 10.01 -14.04
N ALA A 213 17.06 8.93 -13.89
CA ALA A 213 17.97 8.75 -12.78
C ALA A 213 19.28 8.13 -13.25
N LYS A 214 20.40 8.64 -12.73
CA LYS A 214 21.73 8.05 -12.83
C LYS A 214 22.40 8.14 -11.47
N PHE A 215 22.92 7.02 -10.98
CA PHE A 215 23.73 7.00 -9.75
C PHE A 215 24.65 5.79 -9.75
N THR A 216 25.68 5.86 -8.90
CA THR A 216 26.75 4.89 -8.83
C THR A 216 26.85 4.33 -7.41
N MET A 217 26.91 3.01 -7.29
CA MET A 217 27.37 2.33 -6.09
C MET A 217 28.87 2.07 -6.23
N ALA A 218 29.65 2.61 -5.30
CA ALA A 218 31.06 2.27 -5.18
C ALA A 218 31.21 0.93 -4.45
N GLY A 219 32.24 0.17 -4.80
CA GLY A 219 32.59 -1.08 -4.11
C GLY A 219 31.62 -2.24 -4.32
N TYR A 220 30.89 -2.29 -5.43
CA TYR A 220 30.08 -3.45 -5.79
C TYR A 220 30.98 -4.67 -5.95
N ASP A 221 30.66 -5.79 -5.29
CA ASP A 221 31.35 -7.06 -5.42
C ASP A 221 30.64 -7.96 -6.44
N ALA A 222 31.29 -8.16 -7.60
CA ALA A 222 30.78 -8.98 -8.69
C ALA A 222 30.69 -10.47 -8.35
N ASN A 223 31.31 -10.94 -7.26
CA ASN A 223 31.22 -12.35 -6.84
C ASN A 223 29.89 -12.69 -6.18
N TYR A 224 29.17 -11.67 -5.70
CA TYR A 224 27.93 -11.83 -4.96
C TYR A 224 26.73 -11.31 -5.74
N PRO A 225 25.53 -11.86 -5.48
CA PRO A 225 24.32 -11.40 -6.12
C PRO A 225 23.96 -9.97 -5.69
N GLY A 226 23.17 -9.32 -6.52
CA GLY A 226 22.63 -7.99 -6.25
C GLY A 226 21.23 -7.87 -6.81
N THR A 227 20.59 -6.73 -6.53
CA THR A 227 19.26 -6.45 -7.04
C THR A 227 19.09 -4.96 -7.28
N ILE A 228 18.53 -4.61 -8.42
CA ILE A 228 18.06 -3.25 -8.69
C ILE A 228 16.55 -3.24 -8.47
N THR A 229 16.09 -2.34 -7.62
CA THR A 229 14.67 -2.03 -7.47
C THR A 229 14.43 -0.59 -7.89
N VAL A 230 13.50 -0.37 -8.82
CA VAL A 230 13.04 0.97 -9.18
C VAL A 230 11.56 1.07 -8.90
N ARG A 231 11.16 2.07 -8.11
CA ARG A 231 9.76 2.39 -7.89
C ARG A 231 9.34 3.48 -8.88
N PHE A 232 8.35 3.16 -9.70
CA PHE A 232 7.74 4.09 -10.63
C PHE A 232 6.33 4.47 -10.17
N VAL A 233 5.93 5.71 -10.45
CA VAL A 233 4.59 6.24 -10.17
C VAL A 233 3.99 6.79 -11.46
N ASN A 234 2.74 6.45 -11.73
CA ASN A 234 1.99 7.00 -12.85
C ASN A 234 1.53 8.42 -12.53
N LYS A 235 1.79 9.37 -13.43
CA LYS A 235 1.48 10.79 -13.22
C LYS A 235 -0.02 11.05 -13.06
N LYS A 236 -0.86 10.30 -13.77
CA LYS A 236 -2.31 10.52 -13.89
C LYS A 236 -3.07 9.98 -12.70
N ASP A 237 -2.87 8.71 -12.36
CA ASP A 237 -3.69 8.01 -11.36
C ASP A 237 -2.95 7.72 -10.04
N LYS A 238 -1.67 8.12 -9.96
CA LYS A 238 -0.79 7.93 -8.79
C LYS A 238 -0.56 6.47 -8.40
N GLY A 239 -0.99 5.51 -9.22
CA GLY A 239 -0.65 4.10 -9.03
C GLY A 239 0.84 3.87 -9.24
N ALA A 240 1.41 2.89 -8.52
CA ALA A 240 2.83 2.61 -8.52
C ALA A 240 3.14 1.17 -8.95
N ILE A 241 4.31 0.97 -9.56
CA ILE A 241 4.90 -0.33 -9.87
C ILE A 241 6.36 -0.31 -9.42
N SER A 242 6.77 -1.32 -8.65
CA SER A 242 8.18 -1.54 -8.33
C SER A 242 8.74 -2.61 -9.24
N VAL A 243 9.65 -2.25 -10.15
CA VAL A 243 10.36 -3.24 -10.97
C VAL A 243 11.61 -3.72 -10.25
N ARG A 244 11.93 -5.01 -10.41
CA ARG A 244 13.06 -5.65 -9.76
C ARG A 244 13.89 -6.44 -10.77
N GLN A 245 15.16 -6.09 -10.93
CA GLN A 245 16.13 -6.85 -11.73
C GLN A 245 17.13 -7.53 -10.81
N SER A 246 17.18 -8.86 -10.84
CA SER A 246 18.25 -9.63 -10.20
C SER A 246 19.56 -9.46 -10.97
N ILE A 247 20.66 -9.26 -10.24
CA ILE A 247 22.02 -9.32 -10.77
C ILE A 247 22.68 -10.55 -10.15
N ASN A 248 23.17 -11.47 -10.98
CA ASN A 248 23.85 -12.67 -10.52
C ASN A 248 25.32 -12.38 -10.25
N GLY A 249 25.85 -12.95 -9.16
CA GLY A 249 27.28 -12.99 -8.92
C GLY A 249 28.00 -13.93 -9.91
N LEU A 250 29.26 -13.63 -10.19
CA LEU A 250 30.24 -14.56 -10.72
C LEU A 250 30.58 -15.52 -9.58
N LYS A 251 29.97 -16.71 -9.52
CA LYS A 251 30.37 -17.69 -8.51
C LYS A 251 31.89 -17.89 -8.55
N VAL A 252 32.52 -17.73 -7.40
CA VAL A 252 33.89 -18.15 -7.11
C VAL A 252 33.99 -19.64 -7.46
N LYS A 253 34.83 -19.99 -8.44
CA LYS A 253 35.33 -21.35 -8.58
C LYS A 253 36.44 -21.57 -7.58
#